data_AF-A0AAD6V7K5-F1
#
_entry.id   AF-A0AAD6V7K5-F1
#
_cell.length_a   1.000
_cell.length_b   1.000
_cell.length_c   1.000
_cell.angle_alpha   90.00
_cell.angle_beta   90.00
_cell.angle_gamma   90.00
#
_symmetry.space_group_name_H-M   'P 1'
#
loop_
_entity.id
_entity.type
_entity.pdbx_description
1 polymer ?
#
loop_
_entity_poly.entity_id
_entity_poly.type
_entity_poly.pdbx_seq_one_letter_code
_entity_poly.pdbx_strand_id
1 'polypeptide(L)'
;MTPKHSLPRSPSSEPSRKRQHTGSSHSPSSSCLSLSRPTTPYPARPFDSPSNPFGRTRAWNLIQDLPPPTSFAKHLPLRFQYVRRGVARETLEGVYRVVQVPQSYTLVHVKCLIAFLFGGAYGQGAPHTEKGKVGPAYMFELMKNMVVYSSVFRPGQIKYGTTWAYASSVLNPYLYCPDWESEDGDEPASRNTPEPEIREEQVEDERKWMAEEDVTVAHVWPEGGDSSRGMIYQHDANLQVHVTINTMPIKSRRGKDNLPHVFSACGLVYIDEPDEDDDLEEEDQTASLDPSNWNEPKDKFARYYNKNTILPFPTYGGEANSSSTSLDLTFSSSSPRHASSSSLPSLPSPHFSRQGHFSESSPRVCVARTGSSPLRRPKHTPAPRPSQRKRILHLQRRIGALTRVRAEDEPRKRVMRKSERHPAASPEM
;
A
#
# COMPACT_ATOMS: atom_id res chain seq x y z
N MET A 1 -50.77 38.41 -29.06
CA MET A 1 -51.02 36.95 -28.99
C MET A 1 -50.09 36.38 -27.94
N THR A 2 -50.62 36.09 -26.74
CA THR A 2 -49.87 35.59 -25.58
C THR A 2 -50.33 34.17 -25.28
N PRO A 3 -49.44 33.16 -25.26
CA PRO A 3 -49.83 31.84 -24.82
C PRO A 3 -49.72 31.74 -23.29
N LYS A 4 -50.87 31.53 -22.65
CA LYS A 4 -51.01 30.99 -21.29
C LYS A 4 -50.75 29.49 -21.36
N HIS A 5 -49.75 28.98 -20.66
CA HIS A 5 -49.72 27.55 -20.29
C HIS A 5 -49.34 27.38 -18.82
N SER A 6 -50.30 26.81 -18.10
CA SER A 6 -50.30 26.34 -16.73
C SER A 6 -49.39 25.12 -16.54
N LEU A 7 -48.62 25.10 -15.44
CA LEU A 7 -47.88 23.92 -14.99
C LEU A 7 -48.66 23.18 -13.88
N PRO A 8 -48.74 21.84 -13.92
CA PRO A 8 -49.36 21.05 -12.88
C PRO A 8 -48.41 20.77 -11.72
N ARG A 9 -49.00 20.84 -10.53
CA ARG A 9 -48.47 20.52 -9.20
C ARG A 9 -48.33 19.00 -9.05
N SER A 10 -47.16 18.53 -8.63
CA SER A 10 -46.94 17.12 -8.25
C SER A 10 -46.31 16.99 -6.86
N PRO A 11 -46.63 15.90 -6.13
CA PRO A 11 -46.68 15.89 -4.67
C PRO A 11 -45.37 15.44 -4.00
N SER A 12 -45.14 16.01 -2.82
CA SER A 12 -44.12 15.62 -1.86
C SER A 12 -44.47 14.28 -1.20
N SER A 13 -43.58 13.29 -1.31
CA SER A 13 -43.64 12.06 -0.53
C SER A 13 -42.41 11.97 0.39
N GLU A 14 -42.61 12.33 1.65
CA GLU A 14 -41.76 11.90 2.78
C GLU A 14 -41.82 10.37 2.94
N PRO A 15 -40.73 9.76 3.45
CA PRO A 15 -40.91 8.62 4.33
C PRO A 15 -40.25 8.85 5.69
N SER A 16 -41.14 9.00 6.67
CA SER A 16 -40.97 8.66 8.07
C SER A 16 -40.53 7.19 8.27
N ARG A 17 -39.56 6.92 9.16
CA ARG A 17 -39.77 6.12 10.39
C ARG A 17 -38.46 5.88 11.17
N LYS A 18 -38.45 6.45 12.38
CA LYS A 18 -37.64 6.05 13.54
C LYS A 18 -37.80 4.55 13.81
N ARG A 19 -36.67 3.85 13.98
CA ARG A 19 -36.64 2.53 14.62
C ARG A 19 -35.79 2.64 15.88
N GLN A 20 -36.48 2.74 17.02
CA GLN A 20 -35.91 2.62 18.35
C GLN A 20 -35.49 1.15 18.55
N HIS A 21 -34.23 0.93 18.96
CA HIS A 21 -33.82 -0.34 19.55
C HIS A 21 -33.64 -0.13 21.04
N THR A 22 -34.53 -0.81 21.77
CA THR A 22 -34.60 -1.00 23.21
C THR A 22 -33.37 -1.71 23.75
N GLY A 23 -32.92 -1.28 24.91
CA GLY A 23 -31.75 -1.79 25.60
C GLY A 23 -31.86 -3.26 26.02
N SER A 24 -30.70 -3.90 26.09
CA SER A 24 -30.47 -5.09 26.90
C SER A 24 -29.50 -4.72 28.00
N SER A 25 -30.03 -4.68 29.22
CA SER A 25 -29.32 -4.58 30.48
C SER A 25 -28.77 -5.95 30.87
N HIS A 26 -27.46 -6.12 30.86
CA HIS A 26 -26.80 -7.24 31.55
C HIS A 26 -25.97 -6.71 32.70
N SER A 27 -26.34 -7.18 33.89
CA SER A 27 -25.76 -6.89 35.18
C SER A 27 -24.30 -7.35 35.29
N PRO A 28 -23.43 -6.64 36.03
CA PRO A 28 -22.08 -7.07 36.31
C PRO A 28 -22.06 -8.04 37.50
N SER A 29 -21.56 -9.26 37.28
CA SER A 29 -21.16 -10.16 38.36
C SER A 29 -19.77 -9.78 38.86
N SER A 30 -19.75 -9.32 40.10
CA SER A 30 -18.56 -9.01 40.88
C SER A 30 -17.96 -10.29 41.45
N SER A 31 -16.71 -10.59 41.12
CA SER A 31 -15.93 -11.66 41.74
C SER A 31 -14.51 -11.17 42.05
N CYS A 32 -14.34 -10.87 43.34
CA CYS A 32 -13.16 -11.05 44.19
C CYS A 32 -11.73 -11.01 43.61
N LEU A 33 -11.01 -10.04 44.15
CA LEU A 33 -9.57 -9.81 44.13
C LEU A 33 -8.77 -11.02 44.65
N SER A 34 -7.82 -11.49 43.85
CA SER A 34 -6.60 -12.11 44.35
C SER A 34 -5.40 -11.48 43.65
N LEU A 35 -4.68 -10.63 44.39
CA LEU A 35 -3.40 -10.04 44.01
C LEU A 35 -2.34 -11.15 44.00
N SER A 36 -2.27 -11.92 42.93
CA SER A 36 -1.00 -12.49 42.49
C SER A 36 -0.63 -11.73 41.23
N ARG A 37 0.49 -10.98 41.25
CA ARG A 37 1.04 -10.38 40.02
C ARG A 37 1.30 -11.55 39.07
N PRO A 38 0.49 -11.74 38.00
CA PRO A 38 0.84 -12.73 37.01
C PRO A 38 2.05 -12.12 36.34
N THR A 39 3.22 -12.69 36.60
CA THR A 39 4.38 -12.52 35.75
C THR A 39 3.95 -13.09 34.42
N THR A 40 3.21 -12.32 33.61
CA THR A 40 2.81 -12.74 32.28
C THR A 40 4.13 -12.95 31.55
N PRO A 41 4.52 -14.20 31.24
CA PRO A 41 5.66 -14.38 30.38
C PRO A 41 5.21 -13.78 29.07
N TYR A 42 5.71 -12.58 28.76
CA TYR A 42 5.56 -12.02 27.42
C TYR A 42 5.90 -13.16 26.47
N PRO A 43 4.97 -13.57 25.59
CA PRO A 43 5.24 -14.70 24.73
C PRO A 43 6.53 -14.36 23.99
N ALA A 44 7.50 -15.28 24.03
CA ALA A 44 8.84 -15.05 23.49
C ALA A 44 8.82 -14.67 21.99
N ARG A 45 7.67 -14.85 21.33
CA ARG A 45 7.29 -14.21 20.09
C ARG A 45 5.94 -13.51 20.25
N PRO A 46 5.80 -12.24 19.86
CA PRO A 46 4.48 -11.66 19.65
C PRO A 46 3.78 -12.49 18.57
N PHE A 47 2.75 -13.24 18.97
CA PHE A 47 1.88 -13.91 18.01
C PHE A 47 1.03 -12.83 17.34
N ASP A 48 1.33 -12.55 16.09
CA ASP A 48 0.43 -11.79 15.23
C ASP A 48 -0.79 -12.68 14.99
N SER A 49 -1.84 -12.51 15.79
CA SER A 49 -3.06 -13.31 15.66
C SER A 49 -3.61 -13.13 14.24
N PRO A 50 -4.12 -14.17 13.57
CA PRO A 50 -4.78 -14.02 12.27
C PRO A 50 -5.96 -13.03 12.28
N SER A 51 -6.49 -12.70 13.47
CA SER A 51 -7.51 -11.69 13.71
C SER A 51 -6.98 -10.30 14.07
N ASN A 52 -5.66 -10.07 14.06
CA ASN A 52 -5.08 -8.75 14.26
C ASN A 52 -5.33 -7.90 13.00
N PRO A 53 -6.17 -6.86 13.06
CA PRO A 53 -6.44 -6.00 11.90
C PRO A 53 -5.21 -5.22 11.46
N PHE A 54 -4.20 -5.11 12.32
CA PHE A 54 -2.89 -4.49 12.07
C PHE A 54 -1.79 -5.52 11.82
N GLY A 55 -2.16 -6.79 11.65
CA GLY A 55 -1.19 -7.85 11.42
C GLY A 55 -0.52 -7.71 10.07
N ARG A 56 0.80 -7.92 10.04
CA ARG A 56 1.62 -7.77 8.82
C ARG A 56 1.14 -8.69 7.70
N THR A 57 0.62 -9.86 8.07
CA THR A 57 0.06 -10.83 7.13
C THR A 57 -1.17 -10.29 6.40
N ARG A 58 -1.96 -9.40 7.02
CA ARG A 58 -3.14 -8.80 6.39
C ARG A 58 -2.74 -7.79 5.32
N ALA A 59 -1.83 -6.87 5.64
CA ALA A 59 -1.30 -5.90 4.69
C ALA A 59 -0.69 -6.61 3.48
N TRP A 60 0.03 -7.69 3.72
CA TRP A 60 0.60 -8.53 2.66
C TRP A 60 -0.46 -9.14 1.74
N ASN A 61 -1.50 -9.76 2.30
CA ASN A 61 -2.57 -10.37 1.49
C ASN A 61 -3.33 -9.33 0.66
N LEU A 62 -3.49 -8.10 1.19
CA LEU A 62 -4.11 -6.98 0.48
C LEU A 62 -3.28 -6.49 -0.73
N ILE A 63 -1.97 -6.74 -0.72
CA ILE A 63 -1.05 -6.35 -1.81
C ILE A 63 -0.95 -7.44 -2.88
N GLN A 64 -1.12 -8.72 -2.50
CA GLN A 64 -0.90 -9.83 -3.42
C GLN A 64 -2.05 -10.07 -4.40
N ASP A 65 -3.27 -9.77 -3.97
CA ASP A 65 -4.47 -10.07 -4.73
C ASP A 65 -5.22 -8.79 -5.07
N LEU A 66 -5.81 -8.76 -6.26
CA LEU A 66 -6.76 -7.73 -6.63
C LEU A 66 -7.94 -7.68 -5.65
N PRO A 67 -8.50 -6.50 -5.36
CA PRO A 67 -9.65 -6.39 -4.48
C PRO A 67 -10.89 -7.10 -5.08
N PRO A 68 -11.91 -7.41 -4.26
CA PRO A 68 -13.12 -8.05 -4.75
C PRO A 68 -13.79 -7.28 -5.90
N PRO A 69 -14.39 -7.97 -6.90
CA PRO A 69 -15.12 -7.33 -7.99
C PRO A 69 -16.18 -6.34 -7.48
N THR A 70 -16.15 -5.12 -8.01
CA THR A 70 -17.11 -4.06 -7.69
C THR A 70 -17.94 -3.71 -8.91
N SER A 71 -19.12 -3.14 -8.71
CA SER A 71 -19.92 -2.61 -9.83
C SER A 71 -19.17 -1.49 -10.54
N PHE A 72 -19.29 -1.38 -11.86
CA PHE A 72 -18.68 -0.27 -12.62
C PHE A 72 -19.13 1.13 -12.18
N ALA A 73 -20.26 1.25 -11.47
CA ALA A 73 -20.68 2.49 -10.81
C ALA A 73 -19.75 2.93 -9.66
N LYS A 74 -18.91 2.03 -9.14
CA LYS A 74 -17.88 2.27 -8.13
C LYS A 74 -16.47 2.31 -8.75
N HIS A 75 -16.40 2.55 -10.05
CA HIS A 75 -15.13 2.71 -10.76
C HIS A 75 -14.98 4.16 -11.19
N LEU A 76 -13.76 4.65 -11.20
CA LEU A 76 -13.43 6.00 -11.64
C LEU A 76 -12.71 5.97 -12.98
N PRO A 77 -13.13 6.82 -13.94
CA PRO A 77 -12.34 7.06 -15.13
C PRO A 77 -11.18 8.01 -14.79
N LEU A 78 -9.97 7.48 -14.81
CA LEU A 78 -8.75 8.22 -14.54
C LEU A 78 -7.95 8.44 -15.83
N ARG A 79 -7.28 9.59 -15.92
CA ARG A 79 -6.28 9.89 -16.94
C ARG A 79 -4.90 9.86 -16.29
N PHE A 80 -4.03 9.01 -16.84
CA PHE A 80 -2.62 8.90 -16.48
C PHE A 80 -1.83 9.67 -17.52
N GLN A 81 -1.22 10.78 -17.12
CA GLN A 81 -0.45 11.65 -17.99
C GLN A 81 1.03 11.52 -17.65
N TYR A 82 1.83 11.07 -18.62
CA TYR A 82 3.28 10.98 -18.48
C TYR A 82 3.93 12.36 -18.64
N VAL A 83 4.78 12.76 -17.71
CA VAL A 83 5.42 14.08 -17.63
C VAL A 83 6.92 13.91 -17.38
N ARG A 84 7.74 14.33 -18.36
CA ARG A 84 9.20 14.43 -18.23
C ARG A 84 9.58 15.90 -18.01
N ARG A 85 10.37 16.17 -16.97
CA ARG A 85 10.91 17.51 -16.67
C ARG A 85 12.10 17.79 -17.58
N GLY A 86 12.24 19.03 -18.02
CA GLY A 86 13.36 19.47 -18.86
C GLY A 86 13.25 19.13 -20.35
N VAL A 87 12.32 18.26 -20.74
CA VAL A 87 12.09 17.92 -22.15
C VAL A 87 10.94 18.78 -22.71
N ALA A 88 11.23 19.53 -23.77
CA ALA A 88 10.21 20.25 -24.51
C ALA A 88 9.30 19.24 -25.22
N ARG A 89 7.99 19.37 -25.05
CA ARG A 89 7.03 18.50 -25.74
C ARG A 89 6.78 19.00 -27.15
N GLU A 90 6.85 18.07 -28.09
CA GLU A 90 6.49 18.32 -29.48
C GLU A 90 4.97 18.27 -29.67
N THR A 91 4.29 17.39 -28.94
CA THR A 91 2.83 17.21 -29.01
C THR A 91 2.10 17.95 -27.90
N LEU A 92 0.95 18.56 -28.25
CA LEU A 92 0.09 19.27 -27.29
C LEU A 92 -0.53 18.32 -26.26
N GLU A 93 -0.85 17.09 -26.68
CA GLU A 93 -1.55 16.10 -25.87
C GLU A 93 -0.61 15.29 -24.97
N GLY A 94 0.64 15.08 -25.42
CA GLY A 94 1.63 14.25 -24.76
C GLY A 94 1.20 12.78 -24.63
N VAL A 95 2.02 12.01 -23.91
CA VAL A 95 1.77 10.58 -23.70
C VAL A 95 0.77 10.37 -22.55
N TYR A 96 -0.31 9.63 -22.81
CA TYR A 96 -1.36 9.38 -21.81
C TYR A 96 -2.08 8.05 -21.98
N ARG A 97 -2.78 7.65 -20.90
CA ARG A 97 -3.72 6.51 -20.86
C ARG A 97 -4.99 6.91 -20.12
N VAL A 98 -6.16 6.62 -20.68
CA VAL A 98 -7.45 6.79 -20.00
C VAL A 98 -7.97 5.43 -19.56
N VAL A 99 -8.09 5.25 -18.26
CA VAL A 99 -8.35 3.95 -17.64
C VAL A 99 -9.46 4.05 -16.60
N GLN A 100 -10.44 3.18 -16.65
CA GLN A 100 -11.41 3.02 -15.57
C GLN A 100 -10.90 2.03 -14.53
N VAL A 101 -10.84 2.46 -13.27
CA VAL A 101 -10.29 1.66 -12.15
C VAL A 101 -11.28 1.53 -11.00
N PRO A 102 -11.31 0.41 -10.26
CA PRO A 102 -12.12 0.29 -9.06
C PRO A 102 -11.70 1.28 -7.96
N GLN A 103 -12.66 1.91 -7.28
CA GLN A 103 -12.40 2.77 -6.11
C GLN A 103 -11.73 2.02 -4.94
N SER A 104 -11.82 0.70 -4.92
CA SER A 104 -11.20 -0.17 -3.92
C SER A 104 -9.71 -0.43 -4.15
N TYR A 105 -9.12 0.04 -5.26
CA TYR A 105 -7.68 -0.09 -5.50
C TYR A 105 -6.90 0.72 -4.48
N THR A 106 -5.86 0.14 -3.89
CA THR A 106 -4.86 0.86 -3.07
C THR A 106 -3.83 1.57 -3.95
N LEU A 107 -3.00 2.46 -3.40
CA LEU A 107 -1.90 3.07 -4.15
C LEU A 107 -0.89 2.04 -4.65
N VAL A 108 -0.77 0.90 -3.96
CA VAL A 108 0.04 -0.24 -4.44
C VAL A 108 -0.49 -0.75 -5.78
N HIS A 109 -1.81 -0.94 -5.89
CA HIS A 109 -2.46 -1.36 -7.14
C HIS A 109 -2.30 -0.30 -8.24
N VAL A 110 -2.39 0.99 -7.87
CA VAL A 110 -2.20 2.11 -8.80
C VAL A 110 -0.75 2.16 -9.31
N LYS A 111 0.24 1.90 -8.45
CA LYS A 111 1.65 1.79 -8.83
C LYS A 111 1.87 0.65 -9.82
N CYS A 112 1.33 -0.55 -9.55
CA CYS A 112 1.36 -1.66 -10.51
C CYS A 112 0.73 -1.26 -11.84
N LEU A 113 -0.40 -0.54 -11.80
CA LEU A 113 -1.09 -0.08 -12.99
C LEU A 113 -0.22 0.87 -13.81
N ILE A 114 0.45 1.83 -13.16
CA ILE A 114 1.34 2.78 -13.83
C ILE A 114 2.47 2.03 -14.55
N ALA A 115 3.13 1.10 -13.86
CA ALA A 115 4.17 0.27 -14.46
C ALA A 115 3.64 -0.53 -15.66
N PHE A 116 2.47 -1.17 -15.53
CA PHE A 116 1.84 -1.91 -16.62
C PHE A 116 1.49 -1.05 -17.84
N LEU A 117 1.03 0.19 -17.61
CA LEU A 117 0.58 1.10 -18.67
C LEU A 117 1.70 1.73 -19.49
N PHE A 118 2.87 1.90 -18.86
CA PHE A 118 4.03 2.59 -19.44
C PHE A 118 5.29 1.71 -19.38
N GLY A 119 5.15 0.38 -19.40
CA GLY A 119 6.26 -0.56 -19.56
C GLY A 119 7.40 -0.47 -18.53
N GLY A 120 7.08 -0.39 -17.23
CA GLY A 120 8.08 -0.38 -16.14
C GLY A 120 8.21 -1.71 -15.39
N ALA A 121 9.40 -1.98 -14.83
CA ALA A 121 9.65 -3.09 -13.93
C ALA A 121 9.13 -2.77 -12.52
N TYR A 122 8.12 -3.50 -12.07
CA TYR A 122 7.62 -3.35 -10.71
C TYR A 122 8.63 -3.97 -9.71
N GLY A 123 8.96 -3.31 -8.59
CA GLY A 123 9.72 -3.90 -7.48
C GLY A 123 11.25 -3.88 -7.53
N GLN A 124 11.90 -3.57 -8.65
CA GLN A 124 13.31 -3.14 -8.62
C GLN A 124 13.32 -1.67 -8.25
N GLY A 125 13.31 -1.37 -6.94
CA GLY A 125 13.80 -0.06 -6.49
C GLY A 125 15.15 0.13 -7.17
N ALA A 126 15.29 1.24 -7.92
CA ALA A 126 16.33 1.53 -8.90
C ALA A 126 17.54 0.59 -8.77
N PRO A 127 17.87 -0.22 -9.80
CA PRO A 127 18.99 -1.16 -9.74
C PRO A 127 20.15 -0.42 -9.09
N HIS A 128 20.73 -1.04 -8.06
CA HIS A 128 21.90 -0.49 -7.37
C HIS A 128 22.90 -0.09 -8.45
N THR A 129 22.91 1.19 -8.82
CA THR A 129 23.91 1.71 -9.74
C THR A 129 25.23 1.37 -9.08
N GLU A 130 26.11 0.67 -9.79
CA GLU A 130 27.36 0.07 -9.26
C GLU A 130 28.30 1.08 -8.55
N LYS A 131 27.92 2.35 -8.50
CA LYS A 131 28.62 3.47 -7.85
C LYS A 131 27.96 3.97 -6.55
N GLY A 132 27.19 3.14 -5.84
CA GLY A 132 26.71 3.49 -4.49
C GLY A 132 25.76 4.69 -4.40
N LYS A 133 25.29 5.22 -5.54
CA LYS A 133 24.21 6.20 -5.57
C LYS A 133 22.90 5.44 -5.40
N VAL A 134 22.29 5.58 -4.22
CA VAL A 134 20.91 5.18 -3.98
C VAL A 134 20.07 5.94 -5.00
N GLY A 135 19.47 5.22 -5.96
CA GLY A 135 18.60 5.82 -6.96
C GLY A 135 17.42 6.54 -6.28
N PRO A 136 16.82 7.52 -6.97
CA PRO A 136 15.70 8.27 -6.41
C PRO A 136 14.56 7.30 -6.10
N ALA A 137 14.19 7.22 -4.82
CA ALA A 137 13.07 6.41 -4.41
C ALA A 137 11.76 7.07 -4.86
N TYR A 138 10.84 6.27 -5.38
CA TYR A 138 9.56 6.76 -5.88
C TYR A 138 8.65 7.24 -4.72
N MET A 139 7.69 8.11 -5.04
CA MET A 139 6.71 8.62 -4.07
C MET A 139 5.39 9.04 -4.73
N PHE A 140 4.29 8.89 -4.00
CA PHE A 140 3.01 9.52 -4.32
C PHE A 140 2.83 10.83 -3.56
N GLU A 141 2.47 11.89 -4.26
CA GLU A 141 1.97 13.14 -3.70
C GLU A 141 0.46 13.21 -3.89
N LEU A 142 -0.30 13.25 -2.79
CA LEU A 142 -1.75 13.33 -2.83
C LEU A 142 -2.18 14.79 -2.77
N MET A 143 -2.92 15.22 -3.77
CA MET A 143 -3.22 16.63 -4.04
C MET A 143 -4.66 16.98 -3.68
N LYS A 144 -4.86 18.14 -3.06
CA LYS A 144 -6.17 18.83 -2.89
C LYS A 144 -6.09 20.22 -3.50
N ASN A 145 -7.24 20.83 -3.79
CA ASN A 145 -7.33 22.16 -4.42
C ASN A 145 -6.49 22.24 -5.71
N MET A 146 -6.49 21.14 -6.45
CA MET A 146 -5.70 20.95 -7.63
C MET A 146 -6.29 21.72 -8.81
N VAL A 147 -5.41 22.34 -9.58
CA VAL A 147 -5.75 22.97 -10.86
C VAL A 147 -4.99 22.24 -11.97
N VAL A 148 -5.73 21.66 -12.89
CA VAL A 148 -5.20 21.05 -14.12
C VAL A 148 -5.01 22.14 -15.18
N TYR A 149 -4.02 21.99 -16.05
CA TYR A 149 -3.94 22.85 -17.22
C TYR A 149 -5.20 22.73 -18.10
N SER A 150 -5.43 23.75 -18.94
CA SER A 150 -6.54 23.77 -19.90
C SER A 150 -6.50 22.55 -20.81
N SER A 151 -7.66 22.05 -21.23
CA SER A 151 -7.74 20.94 -22.20
C SER A 151 -7.04 21.23 -23.52
N VAL A 152 -6.89 22.51 -23.89
CA VAL A 152 -6.20 22.97 -25.10
C VAL A 152 -4.68 22.97 -24.93
N PHE A 153 -4.18 23.02 -23.69
CA PHE A 153 -2.76 23.16 -23.39
C PHE A 153 -2.36 22.17 -22.29
N ARG A 154 -1.76 21.02 -22.65
CA ARG A 154 -1.33 19.96 -21.72
C ARG A 154 -2.52 19.32 -20.95
N PRO A 155 -3.50 18.72 -21.66
CA PRO A 155 -4.67 18.11 -21.03
C PRO A 155 -4.29 17.06 -19.99
N GLY A 156 -4.94 17.09 -18.84
CA GLY A 156 -4.71 16.12 -17.75
C GLY A 156 -3.46 16.36 -16.92
N GLN A 157 -2.60 17.33 -17.27
CA GLN A 157 -1.44 17.68 -16.46
C GLN A 157 -1.83 18.63 -15.32
N ILE A 158 -1.47 18.26 -14.11
CA ILE A 158 -1.56 19.12 -12.93
C ILE A 158 -0.63 20.34 -13.07
N LYS A 159 -1.19 21.54 -12.91
CA LYS A 159 -0.46 22.82 -12.93
C LYS A 159 0.06 23.18 -11.53
N TYR A 160 -0.84 23.18 -10.54
CA TYR A 160 -0.52 23.36 -9.13
C TYR A 160 -1.61 22.71 -8.26
N GLY A 161 -1.30 22.50 -6.99
CA GLY A 161 -2.20 21.96 -5.98
C GLY A 161 -1.52 21.93 -4.62
N THR A 162 -2.28 21.71 -3.55
CA THR A 162 -1.72 21.57 -2.20
C THR A 162 -1.54 20.09 -1.88
N THR A 163 -0.31 19.68 -1.57
CA THR A 163 -0.04 18.31 -1.09
C THR A 163 -0.57 18.18 0.32
N TRP A 164 -1.52 17.27 0.54
CA TRP A 164 -2.05 17.02 1.89
C TRP A 164 -1.48 15.75 2.51
N ALA A 165 -0.91 14.86 1.69
CA ALA A 165 -0.24 13.67 2.17
C ALA A 165 0.77 13.13 1.16
N TYR A 166 1.75 12.41 1.69
CA TYR A 166 2.69 11.61 0.92
C TYR A 166 2.45 10.13 1.20
N ALA A 167 2.67 9.30 0.19
CA ALA A 167 2.69 7.86 0.36
C ALA A 167 3.85 7.24 -0.40
N SER A 168 4.69 6.50 0.30
CA SER A 168 5.77 5.70 -0.27
C SER A 168 6.09 4.57 0.69
N SER A 169 6.27 3.37 0.17
CA SER A 169 6.76 2.21 0.94
C SER A 169 8.28 2.23 1.10
N VAL A 170 9.00 3.01 0.28
CA VAL A 170 10.47 3.11 0.30
C VAL A 170 10.95 4.31 1.13
N LEU A 171 10.30 5.47 0.96
CA LEU A 171 10.73 6.74 1.58
C LEU A 171 10.08 7.05 2.93
N ASN A 172 9.37 6.09 3.53
CA ASN A 172 8.67 6.37 4.78
C ASN A 172 9.67 6.84 5.86
N PRO A 173 9.63 8.11 6.30
CA PRO A 173 10.62 8.67 7.22
C PRO A 173 10.54 8.03 8.61
N TYR A 174 9.44 7.33 8.92
CA TYR A 174 9.29 6.56 10.14
C TYR A 174 9.96 5.18 10.07
N LEU A 175 10.39 4.73 8.89
CA LEU A 175 11.31 3.61 8.75
C LEU A 175 12.73 4.12 8.98
N TYR A 176 13.17 4.01 10.24
CA TYR A 176 14.52 4.28 10.74
C TYR A 176 15.62 4.32 9.66
N CYS A 177 16.14 5.52 9.37
CA CYS A 177 17.34 5.69 8.53
C CYS A 177 18.57 5.34 9.39
N PRO A 178 19.34 4.29 9.03
CA PRO A 178 20.54 3.91 9.78
C PRO A 178 21.61 5.01 9.85
N ASP A 179 21.59 5.94 8.88
CA ASP A 179 22.62 6.96 8.73
C ASP A 179 22.53 8.09 9.77
N TRP A 180 21.41 8.20 10.50
CA TRP A 180 21.29 9.13 11.64
C TRP A 180 22.09 8.67 12.87
N GLU A 181 22.67 7.46 12.85
CA GLU A 181 23.57 6.96 13.90
C GLU A 181 25.06 7.03 13.52
N SER A 182 25.42 7.43 12.29
CA SER A 182 26.84 7.45 11.84
C SER A 182 27.57 8.77 12.11
N GLU A 183 26.94 9.77 12.72
CA GLU A 183 27.54 11.07 13.01
C GLU A 183 28.13 11.19 14.43
N ASP A 184 28.48 10.07 15.07
CA ASP A 184 29.29 10.04 16.30
C ASP A 184 30.80 10.15 16.00
N GLY A 185 31.21 11.06 15.11
CA GLY A 185 32.60 11.14 14.64
C GLY A 185 33.05 12.55 14.29
N ASP A 186 33.37 13.33 15.32
CA ASP A 186 34.13 14.58 15.30
C ASP A 186 33.41 15.81 14.71
N GLU A 187 32.50 16.37 15.51
CA GLU A 187 31.96 17.72 15.38
C GLU A 187 33.11 18.77 15.52
N PRO A 188 33.55 19.46 14.46
CA PRO A 188 34.52 20.54 14.62
C PRO A 188 33.78 21.77 15.18
N ALA A 189 34.18 22.20 16.37
CA ALA A 189 33.69 23.39 17.05
C ALA A 189 33.80 24.65 16.16
N SER A 190 32.75 24.97 15.38
CA SER A 190 32.69 26.14 14.52
C SER A 190 31.75 27.21 15.09
N ARG A 191 32.34 28.05 15.95
CA ARG A 191 32.26 29.52 15.96
C ARG A 191 30.94 30.17 15.49
N ASN A 192 30.15 30.62 16.47
CA ASN A 192 29.30 31.83 16.50
C ASN A 192 28.89 32.43 15.15
N THR A 193 27.92 31.81 14.46
CA THR A 193 27.19 32.49 13.38
C THR A 193 25.84 32.97 13.94
N PRO A 194 25.52 34.27 13.89
CA PRO A 194 24.28 34.80 14.44
C PRO A 194 23.07 34.20 13.70
N GLU A 195 22.22 33.58 14.49
CA GLU A 195 20.97 32.93 14.10
C GLU A 195 20.06 33.94 13.39
N PRO A 196 19.73 33.77 12.09
CA PRO A 196 18.74 34.62 11.46
C PRO A 196 17.37 34.31 12.06
N GLU A 197 16.75 35.34 12.62
CA GLU A 197 15.39 35.36 13.15
C GLU A 197 14.38 35.17 11.99
N ILE A 198 14.28 33.94 11.47
CA ILE A 198 13.31 33.58 10.43
C ILE A 198 11.94 33.44 11.09
N ARG A 199 11.22 34.55 11.10
CA ARG A 199 9.82 34.67 11.48
C ARG A 199 8.94 34.19 10.32
N GLU A 200 8.96 32.89 10.07
CA GLU A 200 7.95 32.23 9.27
C GLU A 200 7.20 31.24 10.17
N GLU A 201 6.06 31.68 10.72
CA GLU A 201 4.95 30.78 11.03
C GLU A 201 4.45 30.20 9.69
N GLN A 202 5.29 29.40 9.04
CA GLN A 202 4.80 28.35 8.16
C GLN A 202 3.97 27.49 9.10
N VAL A 203 2.65 27.67 9.04
CA VAL A 203 1.70 26.64 9.44
C VAL A 203 2.27 25.39 8.80
N GLU A 204 2.92 24.58 9.64
CA GLU A 204 3.59 23.36 9.24
C GLU A 204 2.45 22.48 8.77
N ASP A 205 2.11 22.65 7.48
CA ASP A 205 1.00 21.99 6.82
C ASP A 205 1.17 20.55 7.23
N GLU A 206 0.16 20.02 7.91
CA GLU A 206 0.17 18.71 8.55
C GLU A 206 0.26 17.64 7.45
N ARG A 207 1.44 17.55 6.83
CA ARG A 207 1.76 16.72 5.69
C ARG A 207 1.87 15.33 6.24
N LYS A 208 0.77 14.61 6.13
CA LYS A 208 0.65 13.28 6.69
C LYS A 208 1.34 12.28 5.78
N TRP A 209 2.26 11.52 6.32
CA TRP A 209 2.74 10.31 5.67
C TRP A 209 1.75 9.18 5.86
N MET A 210 1.45 8.46 4.77
CA MET A 210 0.53 7.33 4.77
C MET A 210 1.17 6.11 4.09
N ALA A 211 0.78 4.93 4.55
CA ALA A 211 1.18 3.68 3.91
C ALA A 211 0.41 3.50 2.58
N GLU A 212 1.08 3.00 1.54
CA GLU A 212 0.46 2.83 0.22
C GLU A 212 -0.72 1.86 0.26
N GLU A 213 -0.66 0.85 1.13
CA GLU A 213 -1.69 -0.16 1.33
C GLU A 213 -2.94 0.37 2.05
N ASP A 214 -2.82 1.47 2.80
CA ASP A 214 -3.92 2.07 3.57
C ASP A 214 -4.69 3.11 2.75
N VAL A 215 -4.06 3.67 1.71
CA VAL A 215 -4.68 4.69 0.86
C VAL A 215 -5.29 4.03 -0.37
N THR A 216 -6.60 4.15 -0.52
CA THR A 216 -7.33 3.71 -1.71
C THR A 216 -7.66 4.85 -2.66
N VAL A 217 -8.01 4.52 -3.90
CA VAL A 217 -8.58 5.45 -4.88
C VAL A 217 -9.78 6.19 -4.29
N ALA A 218 -10.63 5.52 -3.49
CA ALA A 218 -11.72 6.19 -2.77
C ALA A 218 -11.24 7.25 -1.76
N HIS A 219 -10.09 7.07 -1.13
CA HIS A 219 -9.55 8.09 -0.20
C HIS A 219 -9.07 9.33 -0.95
N VAL A 220 -8.49 9.15 -2.13
CA VAL A 220 -8.07 10.27 -2.99
C VAL A 220 -9.31 10.98 -3.56
N TRP A 221 -10.35 10.24 -3.94
CA TRP A 221 -11.60 10.78 -4.51
C TRP A 221 -12.85 10.27 -3.76
N PRO A 222 -13.20 10.85 -2.59
CA PRO A 222 -14.24 10.32 -1.70
C PRO A 222 -15.65 10.36 -2.29
N GLU A 223 -15.96 11.37 -3.10
CA GLU A 223 -17.27 11.54 -3.74
C GLU A 223 -17.33 10.92 -5.15
N GLY A 224 -16.30 10.17 -5.52
CA GLY A 224 -16.28 9.42 -6.76
C GLY A 224 -16.17 10.27 -8.04
N GLY A 225 -15.58 11.47 -7.97
CA GLY A 225 -15.36 12.29 -9.16
C GLY A 225 -14.87 13.72 -8.92
N ASP A 226 -14.35 14.05 -7.74
CA ASP A 226 -13.88 15.41 -7.42
C ASP A 226 -12.65 15.78 -8.26
N SER A 227 -12.83 16.67 -9.24
CA SER A 227 -11.76 17.14 -10.13
C SER A 227 -10.76 18.08 -9.44
N SER A 228 -11.07 18.56 -8.23
CA SER A 228 -10.15 19.35 -7.40
C SER A 228 -9.11 18.48 -6.68
N ARG A 229 -9.16 17.16 -6.86
CA ARG A 229 -8.22 16.20 -6.28
C ARG A 229 -7.51 15.39 -7.34
N GLY A 230 -6.30 14.99 -7.02
CA GLY A 230 -5.48 14.15 -7.88
C GLY A 230 -4.31 13.56 -7.12
N MET A 231 -3.45 12.87 -7.84
CA MET A 231 -2.16 12.44 -7.31
C MET A 231 -1.06 12.56 -8.36
N ILE A 232 0.17 12.77 -7.88
CA ILE A 232 1.38 12.73 -8.70
C ILE A 232 2.18 11.52 -8.24
N TYR A 233 2.46 10.60 -9.15
CA TYR A 233 3.44 9.54 -8.95
C TYR A 233 4.80 10.05 -9.45
N GLN A 234 5.74 10.26 -8.55
CA GLN A 234 7.12 10.60 -8.86
C GLN A 234 7.90 9.31 -8.99
N HIS A 235 8.35 8.98 -10.20
CA HIS A 235 9.17 7.79 -10.44
C HIS A 235 10.63 8.09 -10.16
N ASP A 236 11.13 9.19 -10.73
CA ASP A 236 12.48 9.71 -10.53
C ASP A 236 12.46 11.26 -10.49
N ALA A 237 13.65 11.89 -10.44
CA ALA A 237 13.79 13.34 -10.35
C ALA A 237 13.21 14.09 -11.58
N ASN A 238 13.14 13.42 -12.72
CA ASN A 238 12.75 13.94 -14.02
C ASN A 238 11.41 13.38 -14.51
N LEU A 239 10.93 12.24 -14.00
CA LEU A 239 9.79 11.49 -14.51
C LEU A 239 8.65 11.48 -13.49
N GLN A 240 7.49 11.94 -13.94
CA GLN A 240 6.28 12.00 -13.14
C GLN A 240 5.09 11.48 -13.94
N VAL A 241 4.17 10.80 -13.27
CA VAL A 241 2.87 10.41 -13.82
C VAL A 241 1.79 11.14 -13.04
N HIS A 242 1.10 12.07 -13.71
CA HIS A 242 0.00 12.81 -13.12
C HIS A 242 -1.28 12.01 -13.32
N VAL A 243 -1.99 11.73 -12.23
CA VAL A 243 -3.24 10.94 -12.25
C VAL A 243 -4.40 11.86 -11.86
N THR A 244 -5.32 12.06 -12.80
CA THR A 244 -6.46 12.98 -12.68
C THR A 244 -7.77 12.30 -13.07
N ILE A 245 -8.93 12.87 -12.69
CA ILE A 245 -10.22 12.43 -13.21
C ILE A 245 -10.28 12.74 -14.72
N ASN A 246 -10.61 11.73 -15.52
CA ASN A 246 -10.81 11.94 -16.95
C ASN A 246 -12.13 12.70 -17.18
N THR A 247 -12.04 13.84 -17.87
CA THR A 247 -13.18 14.68 -18.23
C THR A 247 -13.75 14.35 -19.62
N MET A 248 -13.06 13.52 -20.40
CA MET A 248 -13.53 13.10 -21.72
C MET A 248 -14.68 12.09 -21.61
N PRO A 249 -15.66 12.13 -22.52
CA PRO A 249 -16.76 11.17 -22.52
C PRO A 249 -16.23 9.75 -22.78
N ILE A 250 -16.61 8.80 -21.93
CA ILE A 250 -16.27 7.38 -22.07
C ILE A 250 -17.52 6.51 -22.19
N LYS A 251 -17.38 5.35 -22.83
CA LYS A 251 -18.48 4.39 -22.98
C LYS A 251 -18.84 3.78 -21.63
N SER A 252 -20.09 3.92 -21.21
CA SER A 252 -20.58 3.31 -19.97
C SER A 252 -20.50 1.77 -20.03
N ARG A 253 -19.99 1.13 -18.97
CA ARG A 253 -19.94 -0.33 -18.83
C ARG A 253 -20.97 -0.81 -17.81
N ARG A 254 -21.55 -1.99 -18.05
CA ARG A 254 -22.53 -2.64 -17.15
C ARG A 254 -21.95 -3.93 -16.60
N GLY A 255 -22.24 -4.23 -15.34
CA GLY A 255 -21.75 -5.42 -14.66
C GLY A 255 -20.86 -5.11 -13.46
N LYS A 256 -20.08 -6.12 -13.06
CA LYS A 256 -19.12 -6.06 -11.96
C LYS A 256 -17.80 -6.64 -12.42
N ASP A 257 -16.71 -5.97 -12.07
CA ASP A 257 -15.35 -6.41 -12.36
C ASP A 257 -14.39 -5.76 -11.35
N ASN A 258 -13.19 -6.31 -11.21
CA ASN A 258 -12.08 -5.70 -10.49
C ASN A 258 -10.91 -5.36 -11.41
N LEU A 259 -11.02 -5.59 -12.72
CA LEU A 259 -10.00 -5.26 -13.70
C LEU A 259 -10.12 -3.80 -14.17
N PRO A 260 -8.99 -3.11 -14.42
CA PRO A 260 -8.95 -1.84 -15.09
C PRO A 260 -9.42 -2.04 -16.52
N HIS A 261 -9.83 -0.95 -17.15
CA HIS A 261 -10.20 -0.97 -18.56
C HIS A 261 -9.69 0.27 -19.25
N VAL A 262 -8.84 0.08 -20.26
CA VAL A 262 -8.22 1.17 -21.01
C VAL A 262 -9.17 1.58 -22.14
N PHE A 263 -9.61 2.83 -22.15
CA PHE A 263 -10.50 3.36 -23.19
C PHE A 263 -9.73 4.00 -24.35
N SER A 264 -8.60 4.63 -24.04
CA SER A 264 -7.80 5.40 -24.98
C SER A 264 -6.36 5.45 -24.49
N ALA A 265 -5.43 5.43 -25.44
CA ALA A 265 -4.00 5.52 -25.22
C ALA A 265 -3.36 6.30 -26.37
N CYS A 266 -2.38 7.14 -26.05
CA CYS A 266 -1.60 7.89 -27.03
C CYS A 266 -0.13 7.93 -26.61
N GLY A 267 0.77 7.72 -27.56
CA GLY A 267 2.22 7.73 -27.41
C GLY A 267 2.81 6.47 -26.80
N LEU A 268 3.95 6.02 -27.30
CA LEU A 268 4.73 4.89 -26.79
C LEU A 268 5.84 5.42 -25.89
N VAL A 269 5.89 4.94 -24.63
CA VAL A 269 6.92 5.32 -23.67
C VAL A 269 7.14 4.21 -22.66
N TYR A 270 8.38 4.13 -22.18
CA TYR A 270 8.81 3.24 -21.11
C TYR A 270 9.22 4.10 -19.90
N ILE A 271 8.70 3.77 -18.72
CA ILE A 271 9.05 4.48 -17.48
C ILE A 271 10.48 4.12 -17.02
N ASP A 272 10.91 2.90 -17.31
CA ASP A 272 12.29 2.48 -17.10
C ASP A 272 12.99 2.47 -18.45
N GLU A 273 14.13 3.18 -18.54
CA GLU A 273 14.94 3.17 -19.76
C GLU A 273 15.43 1.73 -20.00
N PRO A 274 15.17 1.15 -21.17
CA PRO A 274 15.70 -0.15 -21.54
C PRO A 274 17.24 -0.09 -21.58
N ASP A 275 17.90 -1.22 -21.30
CA ASP A 275 19.37 -1.28 -21.29
C ASP A 275 19.95 -0.79 -22.63
N GLU A 276 21.01 0.04 -22.58
CA GLU A 276 21.61 0.80 -23.70
C GLU A 276 22.01 -0.04 -24.94
N ASP A 277 21.99 -1.36 -24.83
CA ASP A 277 22.37 -2.29 -25.91
C ASP A 277 21.24 -2.54 -26.93
N ASP A 278 20.01 -2.14 -26.62
CA ASP A 278 18.92 -2.17 -27.59
C ASP A 278 18.85 -0.79 -28.27
N ASP A 279 19.17 -0.72 -29.57
CA ASP A 279 19.01 0.46 -30.46
C ASP A 279 17.51 0.86 -30.58
N LEU A 280 16.89 1.22 -29.46
CA LEU A 280 15.46 1.45 -29.39
C LEU A 280 15.11 2.83 -29.93
N GLU A 281 14.10 2.80 -30.80
CA GLU A 281 13.55 3.95 -31.49
C GLU A 281 13.16 5.04 -30.48
N GLU A 282 13.44 6.30 -30.85
CA GLU A 282 13.10 7.50 -30.08
C GLU A 282 11.63 7.47 -29.61
N GLU A 283 11.35 8.01 -28.41
CA GLU A 283 9.99 8.08 -27.84
C GLU A 283 8.97 8.62 -28.86
N ASP A 284 8.16 7.75 -29.46
CA ASP A 284 7.11 8.19 -30.38
C ASP A 284 5.89 8.68 -29.60
N GLN A 285 5.88 9.99 -29.32
CA GLN A 285 4.78 10.69 -28.64
C GLN A 285 3.48 10.69 -29.46
N THR A 286 3.54 10.40 -30.75
CA THR A 286 2.39 10.41 -31.67
C THR A 286 1.85 9.03 -31.99
N ALA A 287 2.51 7.97 -31.53
CA ALA A 287 2.09 6.59 -31.73
C ALA A 287 0.65 6.38 -31.25
N SER A 288 -0.24 6.02 -32.18
CA SER A 288 -1.60 5.60 -31.85
C SER A 288 -1.56 4.15 -31.38
N LEU A 289 -1.81 3.91 -30.08
CA LEU A 289 -1.82 2.57 -29.50
C LEU A 289 -3.24 2.02 -29.43
N ASP A 290 -3.42 0.74 -29.78
CA ASP A 290 -4.71 0.06 -29.67
C ASP A 290 -5.03 -0.27 -28.20
N PRO A 291 -6.07 0.35 -27.59
CA PRO A 291 -6.47 0.06 -26.21
C PRO A 291 -6.87 -1.41 -25.99
N SER A 292 -7.24 -2.12 -27.05
CA SER A 292 -7.67 -3.52 -27.00
C SER A 292 -6.57 -4.43 -26.45
N ASN A 293 -5.29 -4.09 -26.68
CA ASN A 293 -4.14 -4.85 -26.21
C ASN A 293 -4.11 -4.97 -24.67
N TRP A 294 -4.45 -3.90 -23.94
CA TRP A 294 -4.52 -3.95 -22.46
C TRP A 294 -5.80 -4.59 -21.92
N ASN A 295 -6.82 -4.76 -22.77
CA ASN A 295 -8.15 -5.22 -22.37
C ASN A 295 -8.40 -6.70 -22.68
N GLU A 296 -7.42 -7.40 -23.27
CA GLU A 296 -7.63 -8.78 -23.68
C GLU A 296 -8.00 -9.67 -22.47
N PRO A 297 -9.08 -10.47 -22.55
CA PRO A 297 -9.55 -11.28 -21.42
C PRO A 297 -8.60 -12.40 -21.02
N LYS A 298 -7.60 -12.70 -21.86
CA LYS A 298 -6.49 -13.62 -21.57
C LYS A 298 -5.46 -13.00 -20.61
N ASP A 299 -5.51 -11.68 -20.43
CA ASP A 299 -4.51 -10.85 -19.78
C ASP A 299 -5.06 -10.15 -18.51
N LYS A 300 -5.51 -10.92 -17.50
CA LYS A 300 -6.30 -10.35 -16.38
C LYS A 300 -5.44 -9.52 -15.40
N PHE A 301 -5.35 -8.21 -15.70
CA PHE A 301 -4.33 -7.24 -15.24
C PHE A 301 -2.90 -7.60 -15.67
N ALA A 302 -2.77 -8.28 -16.81
CA ALA A 302 -1.64 -9.14 -17.18
C ALA A 302 -1.15 -10.06 -16.04
N ARG A 303 -2.13 -10.75 -15.41
CA ARG A 303 -2.11 -11.62 -14.20
C ARG A 303 -1.46 -11.01 -12.97
N TYR A 304 -2.15 -9.96 -12.51
CA TYR A 304 -1.77 -8.96 -11.51
C TYR A 304 -0.30 -8.53 -11.66
N TYR A 305 -0.08 -7.95 -12.84
CA TYR A 305 1.17 -7.61 -13.49
C TYR A 305 2.29 -8.57 -13.08
N ASN A 306 2.08 -9.77 -13.60
CA ASN A 306 2.71 -11.07 -13.35
C ASN A 306 3.23 -11.26 -11.91
N LYS A 307 2.24 -11.24 -11.00
CA LYS A 307 2.27 -11.42 -9.54
C LYS A 307 3.36 -10.61 -8.85
N ASN A 308 3.25 -9.29 -9.01
CA ASN A 308 4.13 -8.29 -8.41
C ASN A 308 5.59 -8.42 -8.89
N THR A 309 5.77 -8.78 -10.17
CA THR A 309 7.07 -8.88 -10.87
C THR A 309 8.14 -9.65 -10.09
N ILE A 310 7.82 -10.92 -9.82
CA ILE A 310 8.71 -12.05 -9.48
C ILE A 310 9.62 -11.86 -8.23
N LEU A 311 9.00 -11.98 -7.05
CA LEU A 311 9.53 -12.32 -5.71
C LEU A 311 11.00 -12.83 -5.60
N PRO A 312 11.73 -12.49 -4.50
CA PRO A 312 11.16 -12.61 -3.16
C PRO A 312 11.32 -11.35 -2.32
N PHE A 313 10.20 -10.69 -2.05
CA PHE A 313 10.06 -10.18 -0.70
C PHE A 313 10.05 -11.39 0.27
N PRO A 314 10.59 -11.25 1.48
CA PRO A 314 11.92 -11.65 1.97
C PRO A 314 12.13 -13.14 2.33
N THR A 315 13.37 -13.64 2.15
CA THR A 315 13.89 -14.79 2.93
C THR A 315 14.04 -14.39 4.40
N TYR A 316 13.04 -14.69 5.22
CA TYR A 316 13.26 -14.78 6.66
C TYR A 316 13.99 -16.10 6.97
N GLY A 317 15.29 -16.16 6.68
CA GLY A 317 16.24 -17.26 6.94
C GLY A 317 15.72 -18.45 7.75
N GLY A 318 15.41 -19.53 7.03
CA GLY A 318 15.47 -20.90 7.53
C GLY A 318 16.58 -21.60 6.73
N GLU A 319 17.64 -22.00 7.40
CA GLU A 319 18.70 -22.82 6.80
C GLU A 319 18.08 -24.12 6.28
N ALA A 320 18.00 -24.27 4.97
CA ALA A 320 17.87 -25.56 4.32
C ALA A 320 19.19 -25.84 3.61
N ASN A 321 20.04 -26.65 4.25
CA ASN A 321 21.10 -27.38 3.59
C ASN A 321 20.48 -28.23 2.48
N SER A 322 20.63 -27.83 1.22
CA SER A 322 20.52 -28.76 0.09
C SER A 322 21.21 -28.19 -1.14
N SER A 323 22.31 -28.86 -1.46
CA SER A 323 23.10 -28.82 -2.68
C SER A 323 22.26 -28.74 -3.96
N SER A 324 22.69 -27.84 -4.84
CA SER A 324 22.21 -27.64 -6.21
C SER A 324 22.49 -28.86 -7.10
N THR A 325 21.44 -29.48 -7.64
CA THR A 325 21.51 -30.30 -8.84
C THR A 325 20.62 -29.69 -9.91
N SER A 326 21.22 -29.39 -11.05
CA SER A 326 20.62 -28.85 -12.27
C SER A 326 19.53 -29.79 -12.82
N LEU A 327 18.40 -29.22 -13.25
CA LEU A 327 17.41 -29.93 -14.06
C LEU A 327 17.39 -29.33 -15.46
N ASP A 328 17.94 -30.09 -16.41
CA ASP A 328 17.66 -29.99 -17.84
C ASP A 328 16.19 -30.37 -18.10
N LEU A 329 15.46 -29.50 -18.79
CA LEU A 329 14.11 -29.79 -19.30
C LEU A 329 14.18 -29.92 -20.83
N THR A 330 14.37 -31.14 -21.30
CA THR A 330 14.08 -31.51 -22.70
C THR A 330 12.62 -31.93 -22.80
N PHE A 331 11.83 -31.16 -23.55
CA PHE A 331 10.42 -31.44 -23.81
C PHE A 331 10.30 -32.31 -25.08
N SER A 332 10.16 -33.63 -24.91
CA SER A 332 9.82 -34.54 -26.01
C SER A 332 8.31 -34.57 -26.25
N SER A 333 7.89 -34.08 -27.42
CA SER A 333 6.54 -34.26 -27.95
C SER A 333 6.32 -35.69 -28.42
N SER A 334 5.33 -36.39 -27.87
CA SER A 334 4.76 -37.58 -28.51
C SER A 334 3.23 -37.53 -28.45
N SER A 335 2.64 -37.59 -29.64
CA SER A 335 1.21 -37.67 -29.88
C SER A 335 0.66 -39.06 -29.57
N PRO A 336 -0.62 -39.18 -29.19
CA PRO A 336 -1.40 -40.37 -29.50
C PRO A 336 -2.56 -40.05 -30.44
N ARG A 337 -2.58 -40.77 -31.56
CA ARG A 337 -3.75 -40.93 -32.44
C ARG A 337 -4.75 -41.85 -31.73
N HIS A 338 -6.03 -41.49 -31.71
CA HIS A 338 -7.12 -42.48 -31.67
C HIS A 338 -8.32 -42.02 -32.50
N ALA A 339 -9.03 -43.03 -32.99
CA ALA A 339 -9.84 -43.04 -34.19
C ALA A 339 -11.30 -42.63 -34.00
N SER A 340 -11.85 -42.10 -35.10
CA SER A 340 -13.17 -42.27 -35.74
C SER A 340 -14.42 -42.74 -34.96
N SER A 341 -15.55 -42.23 -35.50
CA SER A 341 -16.96 -42.68 -35.38
C SER A 341 -17.74 -42.16 -34.17
N SER A 342 -19.02 -41.84 -34.22
CA SER A 342 -20.00 -41.45 -35.26
C SER A 342 -21.30 -41.10 -34.52
N SER A 343 -22.19 -40.36 -35.17
CA SER A 343 -23.66 -40.27 -34.94
C SER A 343 -24.23 -39.48 -33.73
N LEU A 344 -24.92 -38.39 -34.10
CA LEU A 344 -26.13 -37.80 -33.47
C LEU A 344 -27.28 -38.84 -33.39
N PRO A 345 -28.41 -38.66 -32.63
CA PRO A 345 -29.20 -37.43 -32.55
C PRO A 345 -29.97 -37.13 -31.23
N SER A 346 -30.81 -36.09 -31.35
CA SER A 346 -31.60 -35.21 -30.48
C SER A 346 -32.69 -35.75 -29.52
N LEU A 347 -32.90 -34.97 -28.43
CA LEU A 347 -34.14 -34.59 -27.68
C LEU A 347 -34.96 -35.70 -26.97
N PRO A 348 -35.94 -35.42 -26.06
CA PRO A 348 -36.34 -34.17 -25.37
C PRO A 348 -36.50 -34.31 -23.82
N SER A 349 -36.80 -33.20 -23.14
CA SER A 349 -37.27 -33.10 -21.74
C SER A 349 -38.57 -33.89 -21.47
N PRO A 350 -38.83 -34.25 -20.21
CA PRO A 350 -40.10 -33.83 -19.61
C PRO A 350 -40.03 -33.40 -18.12
N HIS A 351 -41.08 -32.67 -17.75
CA HIS A 351 -41.50 -32.29 -16.41
C HIS A 351 -41.51 -33.45 -15.40
N PHE A 352 -41.21 -33.19 -14.13
CA PHE A 352 -41.94 -33.78 -13.01
C PHE A 352 -41.87 -32.91 -11.73
N SER A 353 -43.05 -32.51 -11.26
CA SER A 353 -43.32 -32.11 -9.88
C SER A 353 -43.34 -33.35 -8.99
N ARG A 354 -42.69 -33.34 -7.81
CA ARG A 354 -43.33 -33.82 -6.56
C ARG A 354 -42.49 -33.57 -5.31
N GLN A 355 -43.27 -33.28 -4.27
CA GLN A 355 -42.98 -33.20 -2.84
C GLN A 355 -42.19 -34.40 -2.30
N GLY A 356 -41.51 -34.18 -1.16
CA GLY A 356 -41.45 -35.18 -0.11
C GLY A 356 -40.12 -35.30 0.63
N HIS A 357 -40.19 -35.08 1.95
CA HIS A 357 -39.35 -35.65 3.00
C HIS A 357 -37.92 -35.11 3.19
N PHE A 358 -37.82 -34.15 4.12
CA PHE A 358 -36.61 -33.96 4.93
C PHE A 358 -36.49 -35.13 5.91
N SER A 359 -35.48 -35.98 5.72
CA SER A 359 -34.99 -36.90 6.75
C SER A 359 -33.71 -36.34 7.36
N GLU A 360 -33.73 -36.22 8.68
CA GLU A 360 -32.59 -35.96 9.55
C GLU A 360 -31.45 -36.95 9.26
N SER A 361 -30.25 -36.43 9.04
CA SER A 361 -29.03 -37.20 9.28
C SER A 361 -28.00 -36.31 9.97
N SER A 362 -27.71 -36.74 11.20
CA SER A 362 -26.75 -36.19 12.14
C SER A 362 -25.31 -36.33 11.61
N PRO A 363 -24.45 -35.31 11.67
CA PRO A 363 -23.03 -35.51 11.42
C PRO A 363 -22.34 -36.08 12.67
N ARG A 364 -21.71 -37.25 12.52
CA ARG A 364 -20.80 -37.84 13.51
C ARG A 364 -19.54 -36.99 13.60
N VAL A 365 -19.28 -36.43 14.78
CA VAL A 365 -18.02 -35.76 15.13
C VAL A 365 -16.98 -36.83 15.50
N CYS A 366 -15.96 -36.99 14.66
CA CYS A 366 -14.79 -37.81 14.98
C CYS A 366 -13.85 -37.01 15.89
N VAL A 367 -13.78 -37.38 17.16
CA VAL A 367 -12.78 -36.87 18.11
C VAL A 367 -11.50 -37.69 17.95
N ALA A 368 -10.50 -37.14 17.26
CA ALA A 368 -9.17 -37.71 17.23
C ALA A 368 -8.42 -37.34 18.52
N ARG A 369 -8.08 -38.37 19.32
CA ARG A 369 -7.18 -38.30 20.47
C ARG A 369 -5.76 -37.92 20.01
N THR A 370 -5.29 -36.74 20.39
CA THR A 370 -3.86 -36.39 20.29
C THR A 370 -3.12 -36.92 21.52
N GLY A 371 -2.22 -37.88 21.29
CA GLY A 371 -1.29 -38.39 22.29
C GLY A 371 -0.32 -37.32 22.77
N SER A 372 -0.22 -37.17 24.09
CA SER A 372 0.77 -36.35 24.77
C SER A 372 2.17 -36.93 24.60
N SER A 373 3.06 -36.20 23.92
CA SER A 373 4.51 -36.45 23.97
C SER A 373 5.19 -35.48 24.95
N PRO A 374 6.17 -35.92 25.75
CA PRO A 374 6.80 -35.10 26.77
C PRO A 374 7.74 -34.06 26.15
N LEU A 375 7.58 -32.80 26.56
CA LEU A 375 8.35 -31.63 26.13
C LEU A 375 9.84 -31.76 26.51
N ARG A 376 10.67 -32.25 25.58
CA ARG A 376 12.12 -31.99 25.61
C ARG A 376 12.36 -30.54 25.18
N ARG A 377 12.77 -29.69 26.12
CA ARG A 377 13.27 -28.34 25.81
C ARG A 377 14.57 -28.46 25.01
N PRO A 378 14.75 -27.70 23.91
CA PRO A 378 16.02 -27.69 23.18
C PRO A 378 17.15 -27.15 24.07
N LYS A 379 18.27 -27.89 24.12
CA LYS A 379 19.47 -27.54 24.91
C LYS A 379 20.22 -26.31 24.39
N HIS A 380 19.93 -25.86 23.19
CA HIS A 380 20.51 -24.66 22.61
C HIS A 380 19.41 -23.76 22.06
N THR A 381 19.27 -22.58 22.66
CA THR A 381 18.55 -21.46 22.08
C THR A 381 19.37 -21.00 20.87
N PRO A 382 18.85 -21.07 19.63
CA PRO A 382 19.58 -20.57 18.47
C PRO A 382 19.87 -19.08 18.71
N ALA A 383 21.13 -18.71 18.54
CA ALA A 383 21.57 -17.36 18.83
C ALA A 383 20.82 -16.36 17.91
N PRO A 384 20.40 -15.18 18.42
CA PRO A 384 19.58 -14.24 17.66
C PRO A 384 20.24 -13.84 16.34
N ARG A 385 19.43 -13.48 15.32
CA ARG A 385 19.93 -13.08 13.99
C ARG A 385 20.89 -11.88 14.10
N PRO A 386 21.85 -11.65 13.18
CA PRO A 386 22.78 -10.52 13.27
C PRO A 386 22.10 -9.14 13.44
N SER A 387 20.99 -8.89 12.74
CA SER A 387 20.19 -7.66 12.91
C SER A 387 19.50 -7.58 14.28
N GLN A 388 19.02 -8.71 14.82
CA GLN A 388 18.49 -8.79 16.17
C GLN A 388 19.59 -8.67 17.23
N ARG A 389 20.79 -9.19 17.00
CA ARG A 389 21.97 -9.00 17.87
C ARG A 389 22.35 -7.53 17.91
N LYS A 390 22.38 -6.82 16.77
CA LYS A 390 22.63 -5.38 16.73
C LYS A 390 21.57 -4.60 17.52
N ARG A 391 20.29 -4.92 17.34
CA ARG A 391 19.19 -4.30 18.10
C ARG A 391 19.26 -4.60 19.61
N ILE A 392 19.59 -5.84 19.98
CA ILE A 392 19.79 -6.25 21.38
C ILE A 392 21.02 -5.57 21.99
N LEU A 393 22.11 -5.45 21.24
CA LEU A 393 23.32 -4.75 21.67
C LEU A 393 23.08 -3.25 21.83
N HIS A 394 22.33 -2.62 20.93
CA HIS A 394 21.93 -1.23 21.06
C HIS A 394 21.03 -1.02 22.28
N LEU A 395 20.04 -1.89 22.50
CA LEU A 395 19.21 -1.86 23.71
C LEU A 395 20.05 -2.05 24.99
N GLN A 396 21.00 -2.99 24.99
CA GLN A 396 21.91 -3.20 26.11
C GLN A 396 22.81 -1.98 26.35
N ARG A 397 23.30 -1.34 25.28
CA ARG A 397 24.12 -0.12 25.36
C ARG A 397 23.31 1.06 25.90
N ARG A 398 22.08 1.26 25.43
CA ARG A 398 21.16 2.29 25.92
C ARG A 398 20.77 2.07 27.38
N ILE A 399 20.49 0.82 27.77
CA ILE A 399 20.24 0.48 29.18
C ILE A 399 21.49 0.77 30.02
N GLY A 400 22.68 0.43 29.53
CA GLY A 400 23.96 0.73 30.17
C GLY A 400 24.23 2.23 30.32
N ALA A 401 23.88 3.05 29.32
CA ALA A 401 24.02 4.50 29.39
C ALA A 401 23.05 5.11 30.42
N LEU A 402 21.78 4.67 30.41
CA LEU A 402 20.79 5.11 31.38
C LEU A 402 21.16 4.73 32.82
N THR A 403 21.76 3.55 33.03
CA THR A 403 22.23 3.15 34.36
C THR A 403 23.46 3.95 34.80
N ARG A 404 24.37 4.32 33.90
CA ARG A 404 25.50 5.22 34.21
C ARG A 404 25.05 6.62 34.59
N VAL A 405 24.18 7.23 33.78
CA VAL A 405 23.62 8.56 34.09
C VAL A 405 22.93 8.53 35.46
N ARG A 406 22.12 7.50 35.74
CA ARG A 406 21.48 7.35 37.05
C ARG A 406 22.47 7.14 38.21
N ALA A 407 23.58 6.44 37.98
CA ALA A 407 24.62 6.21 38.98
C ALA A 407 25.43 7.48 39.28
N GLU A 408 25.63 8.36 38.30
CA GLU A 408 26.34 9.64 38.47
C GLU A 408 25.46 10.73 39.11
N ASP A 409 24.15 10.66 38.88
CA ASP A 409 23.19 11.64 39.39
C ASP A 409 22.86 11.43 40.89
N GLU A 410 23.01 10.20 41.38
CA GLU A 410 22.80 9.80 42.78
C GLU A 410 23.75 10.49 43.78
N PRO A 411 25.09 10.48 43.60
CA PRO A 411 26.01 11.16 44.50
C PRO A 411 25.88 12.68 44.45
N ARG A 412 25.55 13.28 43.27
CA ARG A 412 25.32 14.73 43.15
C ARG A 412 24.13 15.19 43.99
N LYS A 413 23.01 14.45 43.95
CA LYS A 413 21.84 14.72 44.80
C LYS A 413 22.14 14.51 46.29
N ARG A 414 23.04 13.58 46.63
CA ARG A 414 23.46 13.34 48.01
C ARG A 414 24.35 14.45 48.57
N VAL A 415 25.18 15.10 47.74
CA VAL A 415 25.98 16.27 48.12
C VAL A 415 25.09 17.50 48.33
N MET A 416 24.15 17.78 47.42
CA MET A 416 23.22 18.91 47.58
C MET A 416 22.35 18.80 48.84
N ARG A 417 21.88 17.58 49.17
CA ARG A 417 21.12 17.35 50.42
C ARG A 417 21.97 17.50 51.68
N LYS A 418 23.30 17.41 51.59
CA LYS A 418 24.21 17.59 52.73
C LYS A 418 24.56 19.06 52.95
N SER A 419 24.60 19.88 51.89
CA SER A 419 24.80 21.33 52.00
C SER A 419 23.57 22.09 52.54
N GLU A 420 22.36 21.56 52.36
CA GLU A 420 21.15 22.18 52.93
C GLU A 420 20.94 21.93 54.44
N ARG A 421 21.77 21.09 55.08
CA ARG A 421 21.59 20.71 56.49
C ARG A 421 22.47 21.46 57.50
N HIS A 422 23.14 22.54 57.10
CA HIS A 422 23.72 23.47 58.08
C HIS A 422 22.77 24.66 58.30
N PRO A 423 21.87 24.61 59.29
CA PRO A 423 21.20 25.81 59.76
C PRO A 423 22.27 26.76 60.34
N ALA A 424 22.27 27.99 59.86
CA ALA A 424 23.10 29.07 60.35
C ALA A 424 22.88 29.21 61.86
N ALA A 425 23.89 28.83 62.65
CA ALA A 425 23.96 29.24 64.04
C ALA A 425 24.08 30.76 64.06
N SER A 426 23.03 31.40 64.56
CA SER A 426 22.97 32.85 64.74
C SER A 426 23.98 33.24 65.82
N PRO A 427 24.84 34.25 65.60
CA PRO A 427 25.70 34.77 66.64
C PRO A 427 24.84 35.60 67.61
N GLU A 428 24.75 35.13 68.86
CA GLU A 428 24.19 35.89 69.97
C GLU A 428 25.02 37.17 70.21
N MET A 429 24.31 38.28 70.39
CA MET A 429 24.80 39.51 71.03
C MET A 429 24.29 39.59 72.46
#